data_AF-A0A381KMP7-F1
#
_entry.id   AF-A0A381KMP7-F1
#
_cell.length_a   1.000
_cell.length_b   1.000
_cell.length_c   1.000
_cell.angle_alpha   90.00
_cell.angle_beta   90.00
_cell.angle_gamma   90.00
#
_symmetry.space_group_name_H-M   'P 1'
#
loop_
_entity.id
_entity.type
_entity.pdbx_description
1 polymer ?
#
loop_
_entity_poly.entity_id
_entity_poly.type
_entity_poly.pdbx_seq_one_letter_code
_entity_poly.pdbx_strand_id
1 'polypeptide(L)'
;MPGISDPGEEIIKQAIQNNIEIEVLPGATAFVTALVGSGMDTHRFVFEGFLDRDKKVRKAQLEELKEESRTIIFYESPHRLKDTLKDMLKILGNRNISIIENLQKNIKK
;
A
#
# COMPACT_ATOMS: atom_id res chain seq x y z
N MET A 1 5.28 -3.51 -9.34
CA MET A 1 6.75 -3.53 -9.38
C MET A 1 7.25 -4.74 -8.62
N PRO A 2 7.98 -5.67 -9.27
CA PRO A 2 8.65 -6.77 -8.58
C PRO A 2 9.53 -6.26 -7.43
N GLY A 3 9.54 -6.98 -6.31
CA GLY A 3 10.29 -6.61 -5.11
C GLY A 3 9.58 -5.61 -4.20
N ILE A 4 8.35 -5.18 -4.52
CA ILE A 4 7.51 -4.36 -3.62
C ILE A 4 6.33 -5.20 -3.16
N SER A 5 6.29 -5.49 -1.86
CA SER A 5 5.24 -6.31 -1.24
C SER A 5 5.11 -7.72 -1.86
N ASP A 6 6.21 -8.26 -2.38
CA ASP A 6 6.31 -9.60 -2.95
C ASP A 6 7.66 -10.27 -2.61
N PRO A 7 7.82 -11.59 -2.84
CA PRO A 7 9.04 -12.32 -2.48
C PRO A 7 10.33 -11.87 -3.19
N GLY A 8 10.24 -11.03 -4.22
CA GLY A 8 11.38 -10.54 -5.00
C GLY A 8 12.36 -9.70 -4.17
N GLU A 9 11.91 -9.09 -3.08
CA GLU A 9 12.76 -8.31 -2.17
C GLU A 9 13.94 -9.15 -1.65
N GLU A 10 13.66 -10.37 -1.22
CA GLU A 10 14.66 -11.27 -0.64
C GLU A 10 15.67 -11.73 -1.69
N ILE A 11 15.20 -11.98 -2.92
CA ILE A 11 16.08 -12.34 -4.06
C ILE A 11 17.03 -11.18 -4.37
N ILE A 12 16.51 -9.95 -4.44
CA ILE A 12 17.31 -8.75 -4.71
C ILE A 12 18.36 -8.55 -3.60
N LYS A 13 17.98 -8.72 -2.33
CA LYS A 13 18.91 -8.63 -1.19
C LYS A 13 20.06 -9.64 -1.31
N GLN A 14 19.76 -10.90 -1.63
CA GLN A 14 20.78 -11.93 -1.79
C GLN A 14 21.69 -11.66 -2.99
N ALA A 15 21.15 -11.18 -4.11
CA ALA A 15 21.95 -10.80 -5.27
C ALA A 15 22.94 -9.68 -4.92
N ILE A 16 22.51 -8.63 -4.20
CA ILE A 16 23.38 -7.56 -3.71
C ILE A 16 24.48 -8.12 -2.79
N GLN A 17 24.14 -8.97 -1.83
CA GLN A 17 25.09 -9.57 -0.89
C GLN A 17 26.18 -10.40 -1.59
N ASN A 18 25.86 -10.98 -2.74
CA ASN A 18 26.78 -11.79 -3.53
C ASN A 18 27.47 -11.01 -4.66
N ASN A 19 27.36 -9.68 -4.68
CA ASN A 19 27.89 -8.82 -5.75
C ASN A 19 27.41 -9.23 -7.16
N ILE A 20 26.18 -9.73 -7.26
CA ILE A 20 25.54 -10.04 -8.54
C ILE A 20 24.96 -8.73 -9.10
N GLU A 21 25.21 -8.47 -10.39
CA GLU A 21 24.69 -7.30 -11.08
C GLU A 21 23.15 -7.39 -11.22
N ILE A 22 22.46 -6.28 -10.95
CA ILE A 22 21.00 -6.18 -10.99
C ILE A 22 20.61 -4.96 -11.82
N GLU A 23 19.68 -5.15 -12.75
CA GLU A 23 19.04 -4.07 -13.49
C GLU A 23 17.55 -3.97 -13.08
N VAL A 24 17.09 -2.75 -12.76
CA VAL A 24 15.70 -2.48 -12.39
C VAL A 24 15.01 -1.75 -13.54
N LEU A 25 14.01 -2.38 -14.13
CA LEU A 25 13.26 -1.81 -15.25
C LEU A 25 12.00 -1.06 -14.77
N PRO A 26 11.63 0.05 -15.41
CA PRO A 26 10.35 0.71 -15.15
C PRO A 26 9.18 -0.21 -15.52
N GLY A 27 8.06 -0.06 -14.82
CA GLY A 27 6.91 -0.94 -15.06
C GLY A 27 5.65 -0.57 -14.29
N ALA A 28 4.57 -1.27 -14.60
CA ALA A 28 3.27 -1.04 -13.99
C ALA A 28 3.30 -1.22 -12.46
N THR A 29 2.72 -0.24 -11.77
CA THR A 29 2.67 -0.21 -10.30
C THR A 29 1.31 0.29 -9.85
N ALA A 30 0.55 -0.59 -9.19
CA ALA A 30 -0.85 -0.33 -8.85
C ALA A 30 -1.02 0.88 -7.93
N PHE A 31 -0.21 1.01 -6.87
CA PHE A 31 -0.33 2.13 -5.93
C PHE A 31 -0.09 3.51 -6.58
N VAL A 32 0.81 3.60 -7.57
CA VAL A 32 1.10 4.85 -8.28
C VAL A 32 -0.11 5.25 -9.12
N THR A 33 -0.64 4.32 -9.91
CA THR A 33 -1.86 4.57 -10.70
C THR A 33 -3.06 4.91 -9.82
N ALA A 34 -3.21 4.21 -8.68
CA ALA A 34 -4.25 4.49 -7.71
C ALA A 34 -4.11 5.90 -7.12
N LEU A 35 -2.91 6.28 -6.66
CA LEU A 35 -2.65 7.60 -6.10
C LEU A 35 -3.02 8.71 -7.10
N VAL A 36 -2.56 8.60 -8.35
CA VAL A 36 -2.87 9.58 -9.42
C VAL A 36 -4.38 9.65 -9.69
N GLY A 37 -5.07 8.50 -9.71
CA GLY A 37 -6.51 8.44 -9.94
C GLY A 37 -7.37 8.85 -8.74
N SER A 38 -6.81 8.90 -7.53
CA SER A 38 -7.54 9.10 -6.29
C SER A 38 -8.03 10.52 -6.04
N GLY A 39 -7.38 11.52 -6.66
CA GLY A 39 -7.57 12.94 -6.35
C GLY A 39 -6.98 13.39 -4.99
N MET A 40 -6.23 12.53 -4.29
CA MET A 40 -5.53 12.88 -3.06
C MET A 40 -4.21 13.60 -3.34
N ASP A 41 -3.59 14.19 -2.30
CA ASP A 41 -2.27 14.83 -2.43
C ASP A 41 -1.23 13.80 -2.89
N THR A 42 -0.52 14.14 -3.96
CA THR A 42 0.51 13.29 -4.58
C THR A 42 1.92 13.80 -4.31
N HIS A 43 2.07 14.96 -3.65
CA HIS A 43 3.37 15.59 -3.40
C HIS A 43 4.21 14.79 -2.40
N ARG A 44 3.56 14.29 -1.33
CA ARG A 44 4.18 13.39 -0.35
C ARG A 44 3.19 12.32 0.06
N PHE A 45 3.63 11.08 0.02
CA PHE A 45 2.84 9.92 0.41
C PHE A 45 3.70 8.89 1.15
N VAL A 46 3.03 8.01 1.87
CA VAL A 46 3.61 6.79 2.44
C VAL A 46 2.90 5.59 1.84
N PHE A 47 3.66 4.56 1.52
CA PHE A 47 3.14 3.29 1.04
C PHE A 47 3.38 2.23 2.10
N GLU A 48 2.30 1.76 2.71
CA GLU A 48 2.30 0.80 3.82
C GLU A 48 2.10 -0.65 3.36
N GLY A 49 1.85 -0.85 2.05
CA GLY A 49 1.57 -2.18 1.52
C GLY A 49 0.33 -2.81 2.18
N PHE A 50 0.44 -4.08 2.56
CA PHE A 50 -0.64 -4.81 3.22
C PHE A 50 -0.50 -4.74 4.74
N LEU A 51 -1.59 -4.37 5.42
CA LEU A 51 -1.70 -4.53 6.87
C LEU A 51 -1.71 -6.01 7.25
N ASP A 52 -1.16 -6.30 8.44
CA ASP A 52 -1.09 -7.65 8.98
C ASP A 52 -2.49 -8.29 9.10
N ARG A 53 -2.54 -9.62 8.96
CA ARG A 53 -3.78 -10.39 9.10
C ARG A 53 -4.20 -10.49 10.57
N ASP A 54 -3.23 -10.55 11.48
CA ASP A 54 -3.49 -10.52 12.90
C ASP A 54 -4.07 -9.15 13.30
N LYS A 55 -5.21 -9.20 13.98
CA LYS A 55 -5.97 -8.00 14.33
C LYS A 55 -5.23 -7.12 15.34
N LYS A 56 -4.44 -7.70 16.24
CA LYS A 56 -3.69 -6.93 17.24
C LYS A 56 -2.52 -6.21 16.56
N VAL A 57 -1.79 -6.91 15.69
CA VAL A 57 -0.67 -6.34 14.92
C VAL A 57 -1.18 -5.25 13.98
N ARG A 58 -2.25 -5.50 13.21
CA ARG A 58 -2.86 -4.49 12.33
C ARG A 58 -3.22 -3.20 13.08
N LYS A 59 -3.80 -3.33 14.27
CA LYS A 59 -4.16 -2.15 15.07
C LYS A 59 -2.95 -1.38 15.55
N ALA A 60 -1.89 -2.07 15.95
CA ALA A 60 -0.63 -1.41 16.31
C ALA A 60 -0.04 -0.63 15.11
N GLN A 61 -0.01 -1.26 13.93
CA GLN A 61 0.41 -0.59 12.68
C GLN A 61 -0.45 0.66 12.38
N LEU A 62 -1.77 0.59 12.59
CA LEU A 62 -2.65 1.74 12.40
C LEU A 62 -2.42 2.87 13.43
N GLU A 63 -2.10 2.53 14.69
CA GLU A 63 -1.81 3.55 15.72
C GLU A 63 -0.52 4.31 15.41
N GLU A 64 0.50 3.66 14.82
CA GLU A 64 1.74 4.32 14.37
C GLU A 64 1.48 5.41 13.31
N LEU A 65 0.37 5.28 12.56
CA LEU A 65 0.00 6.17 11.46
C LEU A 65 -0.99 7.27 11.86
N LYS A 66 -1.36 7.35 13.14
CA LYS A 66 -2.42 8.25 13.61
C LYS A 66 -2.11 9.73 13.32
N GLU A 67 -0.87 10.13 13.55
CA GLU A 67 -0.38 11.49 13.33
C GLU A 67 0.20 11.70 11.92
N GLU A 68 0.11 10.70 11.05
CA GLU A 68 0.58 10.84 9.67
C GLU A 68 -0.31 11.82 8.90
N SER A 69 0.32 12.83 8.31
CA SER A 69 -0.33 13.92 7.57
C SER A 69 -0.29 13.73 6.06
N ARG A 70 0.64 12.92 5.55
CA ARG A 70 0.77 12.55 4.14
C ARG A 70 -0.37 11.62 3.70
N THR A 71 -0.57 11.51 2.39
CA THR A 71 -1.44 10.47 1.83
C THR A 71 -0.88 9.09 2.18
N ILE A 72 -1.69 8.24 2.82
CA ILE A 72 -1.32 6.87 3.18
C ILE A 72 -1.94 5.92 2.17
N ILE A 73 -1.13 5.04 1.60
CA ILE A 73 -1.58 4.08 0.60
C ILE A 73 -1.42 2.66 1.15
N PHE A 74 -2.53 1.93 1.15
CA PHE A 74 -2.58 0.52 1.52
C PHE A 74 -3.02 -0.33 0.33
N TYR A 75 -2.57 -1.57 0.32
CA TYR A 75 -3.25 -2.66 -0.36
C TYR A 75 -4.11 -3.44 0.63
N GLU A 76 -5.25 -3.94 0.16
CA GLU A 76 -6.12 -4.78 0.97
C GLU A 76 -6.86 -5.80 0.11
N SER A 77 -7.13 -6.98 0.66
CA SER A 77 -7.94 -7.99 0.00
C SER A 77 -9.44 -7.67 0.13
N PRO A 78 -10.26 -7.97 -0.89
CA PRO A 78 -11.70 -7.65 -0.87
C PRO A 78 -12.43 -8.23 0.34
N HIS A 79 -12.05 -9.44 0.77
CA HIS A 79 -12.67 -10.13 1.90
C HIS A 79 -12.36 -9.48 3.26
N ARG A 80 -11.25 -8.73 3.36
CA ARG A 80 -10.81 -8.07 4.60
C ARG A 80 -11.20 -6.59 4.68
N LEU A 81 -11.47 -5.96 3.53
CA LEU A 81 -11.67 -4.53 3.40
C LEU A 81 -12.62 -3.93 4.46
N LYS A 82 -13.79 -4.55 4.67
CA LYS A 82 -14.79 -4.03 5.64
C LYS A 82 -14.27 -3.99 7.06
N ASP A 83 -13.52 -5.00 7.49
CA ASP A 83 -13.01 -5.06 8.86
C ASP A 83 -11.81 -4.13 9.04
N THR A 84 -10.95 -4.02 8.03
CA THR A 84 -9.86 -3.04 8.00
C THR A 84 -10.39 -1.62 8.06
N LEU A 85 -11.43 -1.27 7.28
CA LEU A 85 -12.05 0.05 7.32
C LEU A 85 -12.68 0.38 8.69
N LYS A 86 -13.26 -0.60 9.38
CA LYS A 86 -13.78 -0.41 10.75
C LYS A 86 -12.67 -0.10 11.74
N ASP A 87 -11.56 -0.84 11.67
CA ASP A 87 -10.40 -0.59 12.53
C ASP A 87 -9.76 0.77 12.20
N MET A 88 -9.64 1.14 10.91
CA MET A 88 -9.17 2.46 10.46
C MET A 88 -10.06 3.58 10.99
N LEU A 89 -11.38 3.50 10.83
CA LEU A 89 -12.30 4.53 11.34
C LEU A 89 -12.18 4.69 12.85
N LYS A 90 -11.98 3.58 13.58
CA LYS A 90 -11.83 3.62 15.03
C LYS A 90 -10.52 4.27 15.48
N ILE A 91 -9.43 4.04 14.75
CA ILE A 91 -8.07 4.43 15.17
C ILE A 91 -7.64 5.76 14.53
N LEU A 92 -7.76 5.86 13.21
CA LEU A 92 -7.40 7.03 12.42
C LEU A 92 -8.51 8.10 12.37
N GLY A 93 -9.73 7.74 12.78
CA GLY A 93 -10.89 8.63 12.76
C GLY A 93 -11.54 8.76 11.38
N ASN A 94 -12.45 9.73 11.26
CA ASN A 94 -13.21 9.98 10.03
C ASN A 94 -12.39 10.79 9.00
N ARG A 95 -11.39 10.15 8.39
CA ARG A 95 -10.52 10.75 7.37
C ARG A 95 -11.09 10.54 5.97
N ASN A 96 -10.73 11.42 5.03
CA ASN A 96 -11.03 11.25 3.62
C ASN A 96 -10.25 10.04 3.06
N ILE A 97 -10.96 9.15 2.37
CA ILE A 97 -10.38 7.95 1.74
C ILE A 97 -10.84 7.84 0.29
N SER A 98 -10.03 7.19 -0.55
CA SER A 98 -10.38 6.77 -1.90
C SER A 98 -10.10 5.27 -2.04
N ILE A 99 -11.04 4.52 -2.61
CA ILE A 99 -10.91 3.09 -2.84
C ILE A 99 -10.90 2.88 -4.35
N ILE A 100 -9.81 2.30 -4.86
CA ILE A 100 -9.66 2.01 -6.27
C ILE A 100 -9.48 0.51 -6.44
N GLU A 101 -10.44 -0.09 -7.13
CA GLU A 101 -10.45 -1.51 -7.47
C GLU A 101 -10.33 -1.70 -8.98
N ASN A 102 -10.00 -2.92 -9.41
CA ASN A 102 -10.02 -3.31 -10.81
C ASN A 102 -9.15 -2.42 -11.74
N LEU A 103 -7.98 -1.93 -11.28
CA LEU A 103 -7.08 -1.01 -12.02
C LEU A 103 -6.71 -1.43 -13.46
N GLN A 104 -6.83 -2.71 -13.83
CA GLN A 104 -6.54 -3.23 -15.17
C GLN A 104 -7.79 -3.34 -16.08
N LYS A 105 -9.00 -3.20 -15.53
CA LYS A 105 -10.27 -3.18 -16.27
C LYS A 105 -10.74 -1.73 -16.32
N ASN A 106 -11.25 -1.29 -17.46
CA ASN A 106 -11.69 0.09 -17.71
C ASN A 106 -12.26 0.77 -16.46
N ILE A 107 -11.58 1.82 -15.98
CA ILE A 107 -12.04 2.66 -14.87
C ILE A 107 -13.35 3.32 -15.33
N LYS A 108 -14.49 2.73 -14.95
CA LYS A 108 -15.77 3.43 -15.04
C LYS A 108 -15.83 4.39 -13.86
N LYS A 109 -15.91 5.68 -14.16
CA LYS A 109 -16.23 6.71 -13.17
C LYS A 109 -17.66 6.56 -12.68
#